data_AF-A0A2K8XCX1-F1
#
_entry.id   AF-A0A2K8XCX1-F1
#
_cell.length_a   1.000
_cell.length_b   1.000
_cell.length_c   1.000
_cell.angle_alpha   90.00
_cell.angle_beta   90.00
_cell.angle_gamma   90.00
#
_symmetry.space_group_name_H-M   'P 1'
#
loop_
_entity.id
_entity.type
_entity.pdbx_description
1 polymer ?
#
loop_
_entity_poly.entity_id
_entity_poly.type
_entity_poly.pdbx_seq_one_letter_code
_entity_poly.pdbx_strand_id
1 'polypeptide(L)'
;MNIPSNIGKSILLASCIFWIIYLIQEGDLDFAPIVVLSLIPISICVSLTIVITICPVFWALRKEKEDNKSLAKRCFPYYSIVAFSLCIYGVIASNFDAFFVSFLIAAYLTTAQSWVWFAKEKSS
;
A
#
# COMPACT_ATOMS: atom_id res chain seq x y z
N MET A 1 14.52 9.03 7.03
CA MET A 1 13.51 8.29 6.27
C MET A 1 14.04 6.88 6.05
N ASN A 2 13.65 5.92 6.89
CA ASN A 2 14.07 4.52 6.80
C ASN A 2 13.15 3.79 5.82
N ILE A 3 13.43 3.99 4.52
CA ILE A 3 12.71 3.37 3.42
C ILE A 3 12.58 1.85 3.59
N PRO A 4 13.64 1.09 3.94
CA PRO A 4 13.52 -0.36 4.11
C PRO A 4 12.58 -0.74 5.26
N SER A 5 12.57 0.04 6.36
CA SER A 5 11.68 -0.20 7.50
C SER A 5 10.21 0.03 7.13
N ASN A 6 9.92 1.11 6.40
CA ASN A 6 8.55 1.42 5.98
C ASN A 6 8.05 0.46 4.90
N ILE A 7 8.91 0.02 3.99
CA ILE A 7 8.58 -1.04 3.03
C ILE A 7 8.26 -2.33 3.78
N GLY A 8 9.10 -2.76 4.71
CA GLY A 8 8.85 -3.97 5.51
C GLY A 8 7.51 -3.94 6.27
N LYS A 9 7.19 -2.82 6.93
CA LYS A 9 5.89 -2.63 7.60
C LYS A 9 4.71 -2.70 6.63
N SER A 10 4.89 -2.16 5.41
CA SER A 10 3.86 -2.17 4.37
C SER A 10 3.65 -3.56 3.79
N ILE A 11 4.71 -4.32 3.58
CA ILE A 11 4.63 -5.72 3.13
C ILE A 11 3.90 -6.56 4.17
N LEU A 12 4.26 -6.41 5.45
CA LEU A 12 3.59 -7.11 6.55
C LEU A 12 2.08 -6.80 6.56
N LEU A 13 1.72 -5.52 6.51
CA LEU A 13 0.32 -5.10 6.49
C LEU A 13 -0.44 -5.63 5.28
N ALA A 14 0.12 -5.50 4.08
CA ALA A 14 -0.48 -6.02 2.85
C ALA A 14 -0.73 -7.53 2.95
N SER A 15 0.25 -8.25 3.48
CA SER A 15 0.18 -9.70 3.68
C SER A 15 -0.92 -10.06 4.67
N CYS A 16 -1.01 -9.36 5.82
CA CYS A 16 -2.08 -9.56 6.79
C CYS A 16 -3.46 -9.33 6.16
N ILE A 17 -3.65 -8.23 5.43
CA ILE A 17 -4.95 -7.91 4.83
C ILE A 17 -5.31 -8.94 3.75
N PHE A 18 -4.36 -9.31 2.89
CA PHE A 18 -4.57 -10.33 1.85
C PHE A 18 -5.02 -11.66 2.46
N TRP A 19 -4.35 -12.11 3.52
CA TRP A 19 -4.70 -13.37 4.19
C TRP A 19 -6.02 -13.31 4.93
N ILE A 20 -6.37 -12.17 5.55
CA ILE A 20 -7.68 -11.98 6.16
C ILE A 20 -8.79 -12.11 5.10
N ILE A 21 -8.61 -11.48 3.94
CA ILE A 21 -9.59 -11.56 2.84
C ILE A 21 -9.72 -13.00 2.34
N TYR A 22 -8.59 -13.68 2.11
CA TYR A 22 -8.57 -15.06 1.63
C TYR A 22 -9.28 -16.01 2.61
N LEU A 23 -8.97 -15.91 3.90
CA LEU A 23 -9.60 -16.73 4.95
C LEU A 23 -11.11 -16.49 5.05
N ILE A 24 -11.58 -15.27 4.79
CA ILE A 24 -13.02 -14.95 4.81
C ILE A 24 -13.74 -15.55 3.60
N GLN A 25 -13.10 -15.60 2.42
CA GLN A 25 -13.76 -16.04 1.18
C GLN A 25 -13.66 -17.54 0.95
N GLU A 26 -12.47 -18.12 1.07
CA GLU A 26 -12.20 -19.51 0.65
C GLU A 26 -11.78 -20.42 1.80
N GLY A 27 -11.34 -19.85 2.94
CA GLY A 27 -11.39 -20.49 4.27
C GLY A 27 -10.74 -21.87 4.43
N ASP A 28 -9.91 -22.33 3.50
CA ASP A 28 -9.25 -23.63 3.59
C ASP A 28 -7.84 -23.50 4.18
N LEU A 29 -7.64 -24.07 5.35
CA LEU A 29 -6.39 -24.00 6.11
C LEU A 29 -5.27 -24.86 5.50
N ASP A 30 -5.60 -25.76 4.58
CA ASP A 30 -4.61 -26.59 3.87
C ASP A 30 -3.68 -25.74 2.97
N PHE A 31 -4.06 -24.49 2.69
CA PHE A 31 -3.27 -23.53 1.91
C PHE A 31 -2.23 -22.76 2.74
N ALA A 32 -2.04 -23.09 4.02
CA ALA A 32 -1.05 -22.46 4.89
C ALA A 32 0.40 -22.41 4.31
N PRO A 33 0.92 -23.42 3.58
CA PRO A 33 2.24 -23.33 2.96
C PRO A 33 2.33 -22.27 1.85
N ILE A 34 1.21 -22.02 1.17
CA ILE A 34 1.11 -21.03 0.08
C ILE A 34 1.16 -19.59 0.63
N VAL A 35 0.91 -19.41 1.93
CA VAL A 35 1.14 -18.15 2.69
C VAL A 35 2.52 -17.59 2.47
N VAL A 36 3.54 -18.39 2.71
CA VAL A 36 4.92 -17.92 2.64
C VAL A 36 5.29 -17.63 1.18
N LEU A 37 4.74 -18.40 0.24
CA LEU A 37 4.96 -18.19 -1.18
C LEU A 37 4.29 -16.90 -1.69
N SER A 38 3.11 -16.54 -1.18
CA SER A 38 2.39 -15.32 -1.58
C SER A 38 3.05 -14.03 -1.07
N LEU A 39 3.93 -14.11 -0.07
CA LEU A 39 4.75 -12.98 0.38
C LEU A 39 5.67 -12.44 -0.73
N ILE A 40 6.14 -13.29 -1.65
CA ILE A 40 7.04 -12.87 -2.73
C ILE A 40 6.34 -11.89 -3.68
N PRO A 41 5.21 -12.23 -4.32
CA PRO A 41 4.52 -11.29 -5.20
C PRO A 41 4.00 -10.07 -4.44
N ILE A 42 3.53 -10.22 -3.20
CA ILE A 42 3.10 -9.08 -2.37
C ILE A 42 4.27 -8.13 -2.12
N SER A 43 5.43 -8.67 -1.75
CA SER A 43 6.64 -7.89 -1.50
C SER A 43 7.08 -7.09 -2.72
N ILE A 44 7.07 -7.72 -3.90
CA ILE A 44 7.43 -7.07 -5.17
C ILE A 44 6.45 -5.94 -5.47
N CYS A 45 5.14 -6.20 -5.44
CA CYS A 45 4.11 -5.22 -5.74
C CYS A 45 4.16 -4.01 -4.79
N VAL A 46 4.27 -4.26 -3.48
CA VAL A 46 4.33 -3.20 -2.46
C VAL A 46 5.60 -2.38 -2.62
N SER A 47 6.75 -3.04 -2.80
CA SER A 47 8.04 -2.35 -2.95
C SER A 47 8.04 -1.47 -4.20
N LEU A 48 7.61 -1.99 -5.34
CA LEU A 48 7.53 -1.22 -6.59
C LEU A 48 6.58 -0.03 -6.43
N THR A 49 5.40 -0.24 -5.84
CA THR A 49 4.43 0.84 -5.62
C THR A 49 5.02 1.96 -4.77
N ILE A 50 5.68 1.61 -3.66
CA ILE A 50 6.31 2.61 -2.77
C ILE A 50 7.44 3.35 -3.51
N VAL A 51 8.32 2.63 -4.19
CA VAL A 51 9.48 3.21 -4.89
C VAL A 51 9.07 4.10 -6.06
N ILE A 52 7.99 3.76 -6.78
CA ILE A 52 7.53 4.50 -7.96
C ILE A 52 6.61 5.66 -7.58
N THR A 53 5.78 5.52 -6.54
CA THR A 53 4.73 6.51 -6.26
C THR A 53 4.99 7.35 -5.01
N ILE A 54 5.55 6.77 -3.95
CA ILE A 54 5.73 7.45 -2.65
C ILE A 54 7.12 8.08 -2.56
N CYS A 55 8.18 7.29 -2.79
CA CYS A 55 9.57 7.74 -2.70
C CYS A 55 9.85 8.99 -3.56
N PRO A 56 9.40 9.09 -4.83
CA PRO A 56 9.69 10.25 -5.65
C PRO A 56 9.00 11.51 -5.13
N VAL A 57 7.85 11.39 -4.47
CA VAL A 57 7.21 12.54 -3.84
C VAL A 57 8.05 13.06 -2.68
N PHE A 58 8.47 12.17 -1.78
CA PHE A 58 9.28 12.56 -0.61
C PHE A 58 10.71 13.00 -0.96
N TRP A 59 11.23 12.60 -2.11
CA TRP A 59 12.57 13.01 -2.58
C TRP A 59 12.56 14.22 -3.51
N ALA A 60 11.70 14.25 -4.52
CA ALA A 60 11.73 15.27 -5.56
C ALA A 60 10.91 16.53 -5.22
N LEU A 61 9.81 16.39 -4.47
CA LEU A 61 8.95 17.53 -4.13
C LEU A 61 9.29 18.16 -2.77
N ARG A 62 10.22 17.58 -2.01
CA ARG A 62 10.64 18.11 -0.72
C ARG A 62 11.43 19.40 -0.90
N LYS A 63 10.95 20.50 -0.31
CA LYS A 63 11.71 21.76 -0.21
C LYS A 63 12.74 21.68 0.91
N GLU A 64 13.83 22.46 0.82
CA GLU A 64 14.98 22.41 1.77
C GLU A 64 14.62 22.51 3.26
N LYS A 65 13.47 23.11 3.62
CA LYS A 65 13.01 23.27 5.01
C LYS A 65 11.64 22.64 5.28
N GLU A 66 11.12 21.86 4.33
CA GLU A 66 9.82 21.20 4.50
C GLU A 66 9.98 19.85 5.23
N ASP A 67 9.22 19.70 6.31
CA ASP A 67 9.09 18.43 7.02
C ASP A 67 8.20 17.46 6.25
N ASN A 68 8.49 16.16 6.39
CA ASN A 68 7.76 15.06 5.76
C ASN A 68 6.27 15.13 6.05
N LYS A 69 5.89 15.58 7.25
CA LYS A 69 4.49 15.76 7.65
C LYS A 69 3.78 16.86 6.85
N SER A 70 4.46 17.98 6.57
CA SER A 70 3.91 19.07 5.76
C SER A 70 3.72 18.62 4.32
N LEU A 71 4.74 17.97 3.75
CA LEU A 71 4.71 17.45 2.40
C LEU A 71 3.59 16.42 2.22
N ALA A 72 3.47 15.47 3.16
CA ALA A 72 2.40 14.49 3.17
C ALA A 72 1.02 15.17 3.25
N LYS A 73 0.83 16.16 4.12
CA LYS A 73 -0.45 16.88 4.23
C LYS A 73 -0.85 17.57 2.92
N ARG A 74 0.14 18.04 2.15
CA ARG A 74 -0.08 18.68 0.85
C ARG A 74 -0.35 17.68 -0.27
N CYS A 75 0.43 16.61 -0.38
CA CYS A 75 0.40 15.69 -1.51
C CYS A 75 -0.54 14.49 -1.33
N PHE A 76 -0.74 14.03 -0.09
CA PHE A 76 -1.57 12.87 0.22
C PHE A 76 -3.02 12.99 -0.25
N PRO A 77 -3.72 14.14 -0.12
CA PRO A 77 -5.09 14.25 -0.61
C PRO A 77 -5.21 14.02 -2.13
N TYR A 78 -4.29 14.58 -2.91
CA TYR A 78 -4.25 14.37 -4.37
C TYR A 78 -3.93 12.92 -4.72
N TYR A 79 -2.95 12.34 -4.03
CA TYR A 79 -2.61 10.93 -4.18
C TYR A 79 -3.82 10.03 -3.88
N SER A 80 -4.50 10.28 -2.75
CA SER A 80 -5.65 9.52 -2.28
C SER A 80 -6.81 9.58 -3.28
N ILE A 81 -7.12 10.75 -3.85
CA ILE A 81 -8.16 10.89 -4.88
C ILE A 81 -7.82 10.06 -6.12
N VAL A 82 -6.58 10.14 -6.62
CA VAL A 82 -6.15 9.40 -7.81
C VAL A 82 -6.18 7.89 -7.55
N ALA A 83 -5.60 7.45 -6.43
CA ALA A 83 -5.57 6.04 -6.06
C ALA A 83 -6.98 5.46 -5.84
N PHE A 84 -7.86 6.21 -5.17
CA PHE A 84 -9.25 5.81 -4.95
C PHE A 84 -10.02 5.71 -6.27
N SER A 85 -9.83 6.68 -7.17
CA SER A 85 -10.45 6.65 -8.51
C SER A 85 -9.97 5.46 -9.33
N LEU A 86 -8.68 5.12 -9.24
CA LEU A 86 -8.10 3.94 -9.90
C LEU A 86 -8.69 2.64 -9.33
N CYS A 87 -8.91 2.58 -8.02
CA CYS A 87 -9.59 1.45 -7.38
C CYS A 87 -11.04 1.33 -7.86
N ILE A 88 -11.80 2.44 -7.91
CA ILE A 88 -13.17 2.42 -8.44
C ILE A 88 -13.19 1.92 -9.89
N TYR A 89 -12.28 2.43 -10.73
CA TYR A 89 -12.16 1.98 -12.11
C TYR A 89 -11.88 0.47 -12.18
N GLY A 90 -10.95 -0.02 -11.35
CA GLY A 90 -10.65 -1.45 -11.25
C GLY A 90 -11.87 -2.29 -10.84
N VAL A 91 -12.66 -1.83 -9.88
CA VAL A 91 -13.90 -2.51 -9.44
C VAL A 91 -14.92 -2.61 -10.57
N ILE A 92 -15.11 -1.53 -11.33
CA ILE A 92 -16.05 -1.51 -12.47
C ILE A 92 -15.54 -2.45 -13.58
N ALA A 93 -14.24 -2.38 -13.89
CA ALA A 93 -13.62 -3.20 -14.93
C ALA A 93 -13.63 -4.70 -14.59
N SER A 94 -13.61 -5.06 -13.31
CA SER A 94 -13.68 -6.45 -12.85
C SER A 94 -15.11 -6.98 -12.71
N ASN A 95 -16.13 -6.25 -13.18
CA ASN A 95 -17.55 -6.59 -12.99
C ASN A 95 -17.89 -6.87 -11.52
N PHE A 96 -17.30 -6.11 -10.58
CA PHE A 96 -17.54 -6.26 -9.14
C PHE A 96 -17.15 -7.64 -8.56
N ASP A 97 -16.20 -8.35 -9.17
CA ASP A 97 -15.63 -9.58 -8.60
C ASP A 97 -15.16 -9.37 -7.14
N ALA A 98 -15.72 -10.15 -6.22
CA ALA A 98 -15.56 -9.93 -4.78
C ALA A 98 -14.11 -10.09 -4.31
N PHE A 99 -13.36 -11.02 -4.91
CA PHE A 99 -11.94 -11.22 -4.60
C PHE A 99 -11.11 -10.01 -5.05
N PHE A 100 -11.30 -9.57 -6.30
CA PHE A 100 -10.59 -8.42 -6.85
C PHE A 100 -10.95 -7.10 -6.16
N VAL A 101 -12.23 -6.89 -5.81
CA VAL A 101 -12.63 -5.71 -5.02
C VAL A 101 -11.94 -5.70 -3.67
N SER A 102 -11.90 -6.84 -2.98
CA SER A 102 -11.24 -6.96 -1.69
C SER A 102 -9.74 -6.68 -1.81
N PHE A 103 -9.09 -7.19 -2.86
CA PHE A 103 -7.70 -6.89 -3.18
C PHE A 103 -7.45 -5.39 -3.39
N LEU A 104 -8.31 -4.70 -4.15
CA LEU A 104 -8.17 -3.26 -4.39
C LEU A 104 -8.34 -2.44 -3.11
N ILE A 105 -9.29 -2.81 -2.25
CA ILE A 105 -9.46 -2.18 -0.93
C ILE A 105 -8.20 -2.38 -0.08
N ALA A 106 -7.66 -3.60 -0.04
CA ALA A 106 -6.42 -3.90 0.67
C ALA A 106 -5.23 -3.08 0.17
N ALA A 107 -5.08 -2.98 -1.15
CA ALA A 107 -4.04 -2.20 -1.79
C ALA A 107 -4.14 -0.71 -1.45
N TYR A 108 -5.36 -0.14 -1.51
CA TYR A 108 -5.60 1.25 -1.14
C TYR A 108 -5.28 1.52 0.33
N LEU A 109 -5.79 0.70 1.25
CA LEU A 109 -5.56 0.85 2.68
C LEU A 109 -4.09 0.72 3.05
N THR A 110 -3.40 -0.27 2.48
CA THR A 110 -1.96 -0.46 2.70
C THR A 110 -1.20 0.77 2.26
N THR A 111 -1.48 1.25 1.05
CA THR A 111 -0.72 2.38 0.49
C THR A 111 -1.01 3.67 1.25
N ALA A 112 -2.27 3.90 1.64
CA ALA A 112 -2.63 5.02 2.51
C ALA A 112 -1.90 4.97 3.85
N GLN A 113 -1.79 3.79 4.45
CA GLN A 113 -1.05 3.60 5.70
C GLN A 113 0.46 3.77 5.51
N SER A 114 1.02 3.35 4.37
CA SER A 114 2.42 3.60 4.02
C SER A 114 2.72 5.10 4.04
N TRP A 115 1.87 5.93 3.42
CA TRP A 115 2.01 7.40 3.48
C TRP A 115 2.08 7.95 4.90
N VAL A 116 1.25 7.43 5.82
CA VAL A 116 1.27 7.85 7.23
C VAL A 116 2.59 7.49 7.90
N TRP A 117 3.16 6.32 7.61
CA TRP A 117 4.47 5.93 8.15
C TRP A 117 5.60 6.80 7.60
N PHE A 118 5.61 7.07 6.30
CA PHE A 118 6.58 7.99 5.68
C PHE A 118 6.45 9.42 6.23
N ALA A 119 5.22 9.88 6.50
CA ALA A 119 4.96 11.20 7.08
C ALA A 119 5.39 11.34 8.55
N LYS A 120 5.37 10.23 9.33
CA LYS A 120 5.72 10.23 10.76
C LYS A 120 7.22 10.10 11.02
N GLU A 121 8.02 9.71 10.03
CA GLU A 121 9.46 9.67 10.20
C GLU A 121 10.04 11.08 10.28
N LYS A 122 10.57 11.42 11.47
CA LYS A 122 11.39 12.62 11.64
C LYS A 122 12.52 12.60 10.62
N SER A 123 12.65 13.68 9.84
CA SER A 123 13.92 13.97 9.21
C SER A 123 14.91 14.31 10.32
N SER A 124 15.68 13.30 10.73
CA SER A 124 16.85 13.54 11.55
C SER A 124 17.93 14.26 10.73
#